data_AF-A9NNH1-F1
#
_entry.id   AF-A9NNH1-F1
#
_cell.length_a   1.000
_cell.length_b   1.000
_cell.length_c   1.000
_cell.angle_alpha   90.00
_cell.angle_beta   90.00
_cell.angle_gamma   90.00
#
_symmetry.space_group_name_H-M   'P 1'
#
loop_
_entity.id
_entity.type
_entity.pdbx_description
1 polymer ?
#
loop_
_entity_poly.entity_id
_entity_poly.type
_entity_poly.pdbx_seq_one_letter_code
_entity_poly.pdbx_strand_id
1 'polypeptide(L)'
;MASASSSYSSSSPRRPKPKPKVDWNAANRSKLMSPDVVMEEIESAIAATEYEHASRHLKAAACSDVEAADRAFRSARTAVAKGDFEVGMELSQLALLNCPPHKTNAISKIQTLIAHMKQQRAASTEN
;
A
#
# COMPACT_ATOMS: atom_id res chain seq x y z
N MET A 1 67.97 62.52 -16.97
CA MET A 1 67.61 61.13 -17.34
C MET A 1 68.26 60.18 -16.35
N ALA A 2 67.48 59.54 -15.47
CA ALA A 2 67.80 58.25 -14.83
C ALA A 2 66.65 57.81 -13.89
N SER A 3 66.00 56.71 -14.30
CA SER A 3 65.48 55.58 -13.51
C SER A 3 64.55 55.79 -12.32
N ALA A 4 63.25 55.61 -12.56
CA ALA A 4 62.30 55.15 -11.55
C ALA A 4 62.34 53.61 -11.48
N SER A 5 62.75 53.06 -10.34
CA SER A 5 62.70 51.61 -10.08
C SER A 5 61.26 51.19 -9.75
N SER A 6 60.62 50.46 -10.66
CA SER A 6 59.32 49.82 -10.45
C SER A 6 59.51 48.51 -9.70
N SER A 7 59.11 48.46 -8.43
CA SER A 7 59.09 47.24 -7.62
C SER A 7 57.79 46.45 -7.92
N TYR A 8 57.91 45.42 -8.74
CA TYR A 8 56.85 44.44 -8.97
C TYR A 8 56.72 43.51 -7.75
N SER A 9 55.70 43.75 -6.92
CA SER A 9 55.35 42.88 -5.79
C SER A 9 54.46 41.73 -6.26
N SER A 10 55.03 40.53 -6.39
CA SER A 10 54.32 39.31 -6.77
C SER A 10 53.53 38.75 -5.58
N SER A 11 52.25 39.10 -5.46
CA SER A 11 51.36 38.46 -4.49
C SER A 11 50.90 37.11 -5.03
N SER A 12 51.51 36.02 -4.54
CA SER A 12 51.03 34.65 -4.82
C SER A 12 49.65 34.41 -4.18
N PRO A 13 48.68 33.81 -4.90
CA PRO A 13 47.37 33.48 -4.32
C PRO A 13 47.53 32.44 -3.20
N ARG A 14 47.01 32.73 -2.00
CA ARG A 14 46.96 31.78 -0.88
C ARG A 14 46.11 30.58 -1.29
N ARG A 15 46.71 29.39 -1.29
CA ARG A 15 46.00 28.12 -1.52
C ARG A 15 44.87 27.97 -0.47
N PRO A 16 43.62 27.67 -0.88
CA PRO A 16 42.54 27.42 0.08
C PRO A 16 42.90 26.21 0.96
N LYS A 17 42.71 26.35 2.28
CA LYS A 17 42.98 25.26 3.23
C LYS A 17 42.11 24.04 2.90
N PRO A 18 42.66 22.81 2.95
CA PRO A 18 41.86 21.62 2.72
C PRO A 18 40.75 21.53 3.77
N LYS A 19 39.52 21.27 3.31
CA LYS A 19 38.36 21.07 4.19
C LYS A 19 38.65 19.87 5.10
N PRO A 20 38.24 19.91 6.39
CA PRO A 20 38.40 18.78 7.29
C PRO A 20 37.73 17.55 6.68
N LYS A 21 38.46 16.43 6.62
CA LYS A 21 37.89 15.14 6.21
C LYS A 21 36.91 14.73 7.29
N VAL A 22 35.64 14.64 6.92
CA VAL A 22 34.62 14.05 7.79
C VAL A 22 35.00 12.60 8.01
N ASP A 23 35.31 12.24 9.26
CA ASP A 23 35.50 10.85 9.64
C ASP A 23 34.11 10.21 9.81
N TRP A 24 33.63 9.59 8.73
CA TRP A 24 32.37 8.86 8.69
C TRP A 24 32.28 7.76 9.76
N ASN A 25 33.41 7.24 10.24
CA ASN A 25 33.44 6.14 11.20
C ASN A 25 33.30 6.61 12.65
N ALA A 26 33.79 7.82 12.97
CA ALA A 26 33.70 8.40 14.32
C ALA A 26 32.26 8.79 14.69
N ALA A 27 31.49 9.31 13.74
CA ALA A 27 30.09 9.72 13.94
C ALA A 27 29.12 8.52 14.10
N ASN A 28 29.52 7.33 13.65
CA ASN A 28 28.71 6.13 13.70
C ASN A 28 28.95 5.26 14.94
N ARG A 29 30.12 5.37 15.60
CA ARG A 29 30.48 4.48 16.72
C ARG A 29 29.58 4.57 17.94
N SER A 30 28.95 5.71 18.20
CA SER A 30 28.01 5.90 19.30
C SER A 30 26.57 5.47 18.96
N LYS A 31 26.32 5.04 17.72
CA LYS A 31 24.99 4.68 17.21
C LYS A 31 24.91 3.30 16.55
N LEU A 32 26.01 2.55 16.52
CA LEU A 32 25.96 1.15 16.11
C LEU A 32 25.40 0.31 17.26
N MET A 33 24.13 -0.07 17.14
CA MET A 33 23.63 -1.24 17.85
C MET A 33 24.54 -2.43 17.53
N SER A 34 24.75 -3.32 18.50
CA SER A 34 25.53 -4.53 18.23
C SER A 34 24.89 -5.33 17.07
N PRO A 35 25.67 -6.03 16.24
CA PRO A 35 25.11 -6.83 15.14
C PRO A 35 24.03 -7.79 15.62
N ASP A 36 24.19 -8.34 16.83
CA ASP A 36 23.24 -9.25 17.46
C ASP A 36 21.91 -8.55 17.76
N VAL A 37 21.95 -7.33 18.29
CA VAL A 37 20.74 -6.54 18.57
C VAL A 37 20.02 -6.12 17.29
N VAL A 38 20.76 -5.78 16.23
CA VAL A 38 20.16 -5.47 14.93
C VAL A 38 19.47 -6.71 14.34
N MET A 39 20.10 -7.88 14.48
CA MET A 39 19.52 -9.14 14.00
C MET A 39 18.25 -9.50 14.77
N GLU A 40 18.27 -9.36 16.10
CA GLU A 40 17.09 -9.57 16.95
C GLU A 40 15.94 -8.60 16.62
N GLU A 41 16.26 -7.33 16.34
CA GLU A 41 15.26 -6.33 15.92
C GLU A 41 14.65 -6.69 14.55
N ILE A 42 15.47 -7.17 13.61
CA ILE A 42 15.00 -7.63 12.30
C ILE A 42 14.09 -8.85 12.46
N GLU A 43 14.51 -9.85 13.24
CA GLU A 43 13.71 -11.06 13.50
C GLU A 43 12.38 -10.73 14.17
N SER A 44 12.41 -9.83 15.16
CA SER A 44 11.20 -9.35 15.84
C SER A 44 10.27 -8.59 14.89
N ALA A 45 10.81 -7.73 14.02
CA ALA A 45 10.03 -6.99 13.02
C ALA A 45 9.40 -7.90 11.96
N ILE A 46 10.14 -8.93 11.52
CA ILE A 46 9.62 -9.96 10.60
C ILE A 46 8.49 -10.72 11.29
N ALA A 47 8.73 -11.24 12.49
CA ALA A 47 7.74 -12.01 13.24
C ALA A 47 6.46 -11.20 13.52
N ALA A 48 6.58 -9.91 13.88
CA ALA A 48 5.44 -9.02 14.08
C ALA A 48 4.64 -8.84 12.78
N THR A 49 5.33 -8.62 11.67
CA THR A 49 4.69 -8.44 10.35
C THR A 49 3.97 -9.71 9.89
N GLU A 50 4.61 -10.87 10.06
CA GLU A 50 4.04 -12.17 9.71
C GLU A 50 2.83 -12.50 10.59
N TYR A 51 2.92 -12.22 11.90
CA TYR A 51 1.81 -12.40 12.83
C TYR A 51 0.61 -11.52 12.47
N GLU A 52 0.83 -10.23 12.17
CA GLU A 52 -0.23 -9.35 11.71
C GLU A 52 -0.87 -9.85 10.42
N HIS A 53 -0.05 -10.26 9.45
CA HIS A 53 -0.52 -10.76 8.17
C HIS A 53 -1.35 -12.04 8.34
N ALA A 54 -0.85 -13.02 9.09
CA ALA A 54 -1.56 -14.26 9.40
C ALA A 54 -2.87 -13.99 10.16
N SER A 55 -2.85 -13.06 11.12
CA SER A 55 -4.03 -12.66 11.88
C SER A 55 -5.12 -12.03 10.99
N ARG A 56 -4.74 -11.16 10.04
CA ARG A 56 -5.69 -10.59 9.06
C ARG A 56 -6.29 -11.67 8.17
N HIS A 57 -5.46 -12.60 7.68
CA HIS A 57 -5.92 -13.72 6.85
C HIS A 57 -6.89 -14.64 7.60
N LEU A 58 -6.58 -15.01 8.84
CA LEU A 58 -7.45 -15.86 9.64
C LEU A 58 -8.79 -15.19 9.94
N LYS A 59 -8.78 -13.90 10.32
CA LYS A 59 -10.02 -13.14 10.55
C LYS A 59 -10.90 -13.08 9.30
N ALA A 60 -10.28 -12.84 8.14
CA ALA A 60 -11.00 -12.81 6.88
C ALA A 60 -11.58 -14.19 6.50
N ALA A 61 -10.84 -15.27 6.74
CA ALA A 61 -11.29 -16.63 6.48
C ALA A 61 -12.42 -17.07 7.43
N ALA A 62 -12.32 -16.72 8.72
CA ALA A 62 -13.33 -17.03 9.72
C ALA A 62 -14.67 -16.29 9.49
N CYS A 63 -14.63 -15.12 8.86
CA CYS A 63 -15.81 -14.33 8.53
C CYS A 63 -16.41 -14.68 7.14
N SER A 64 -15.70 -15.46 6.31
CA SER A 64 -16.16 -15.78 4.95
C SER A 64 -16.81 -17.15 4.88
N ASP A 65 -18.06 -17.20 4.41
CA ASP A 65 -18.76 -18.44 4.04
C ASP A 65 -18.92 -18.47 2.51
N VAL A 66 -18.07 -19.27 1.86
CA VAL A 66 -18.05 -19.41 0.40
C VAL A 66 -19.38 -19.90 -0.15
N GLU A 67 -20.05 -20.80 0.56
CA GLU A 67 -21.33 -21.34 0.12
C GLU A 67 -22.46 -20.34 0.30
N ALA A 68 -22.46 -19.59 1.41
CA ALA A 68 -23.41 -18.50 1.61
C ALA A 68 -23.23 -17.42 0.53
N ALA A 69 -21.99 -17.07 0.19
CA ALA A 69 -21.69 -16.11 -0.87
C ALA A 69 -22.23 -16.58 -2.24
N ASP A 70 -22.01 -17.85 -2.60
CA ASP A 70 -22.49 -18.41 -3.86
C ASP A 70 -24.02 -18.52 -3.90
N ARG A 71 -24.67 -18.96 -2.81
CA ARG A 71 -26.13 -18.97 -2.69
C ARG A 71 -26.72 -17.57 -2.85
N ALA A 72 -26.18 -16.58 -2.14
CA ALA A 72 -26.63 -15.19 -2.23
C ALA A 72 -26.45 -14.64 -3.66
N PHE A 73 -25.32 -14.92 -4.32
CA PHE A 73 -25.08 -14.49 -5.69
C PHE A 73 -26.04 -15.14 -6.70
N ARG A 74 -26.33 -16.44 -6.57
CA ARG A 74 -27.32 -17.12 -7.42
C ARG A 74 -28.71 -16.52 -7.22
N SER A 75 -29.13 -16.32 -5.97
CA SER A 75 -30.40 -15.66 -5.65
C SER A 75 -30.47 -14.25 -6.24
N ALA A 76 -29.38 -13.47 -6.14
CA ALA A 76 -29.29 -12.14 -6.77
C ALA A 76 -29.52 -12.22 -8.29
N ARG A 77 -28.89 -13.18 -8.98
CA ARG A 77 -29.10 -13.38 -10.43
C ARG A 77 -30.54 -13.74 -10.77
N THR A 78 -31.21 -14.54 -9.93
CA THR A 78 -32.63 -14.88 -10.16
C THR A 78 -33.55 -13.67 -9.93
N ALA A 79 -33.29 -12.83 -8.93
CA ALA A 79 -34.04 -11.60 -8.68
C ALA A 79 -33.87 -10.62 -9.85
N VAL A 80 -32.64 -10.43 -10.32
CA VAL A 80 -32.35 -9.58 -11.50
C VAL A 80 -33.06 -10.08 -12.74
N ALA A 81 -33.11 -11.40 -12.97
CA ALA A 81 -33.81 -11.98 -14.12
C ALA A 81 -35.35 -11.77 -14.04
N LYS A 82 -35.90 -11.59 -12.84
CA LYS A 82 -37.32 -11.24 -12.62
C LYS A 82 -37.60 -9.74 -12.71
N GLY A 83 -36.56 -8.90 -12.76
CA GLY A 83 -36.68 -7.44 -12.73
C GLY A 83 -36.57 -6.81 -11.34
N ASP A 84 -36.38 -7.62 -10.29
CA ASP A 84 -36.30 -7.16 -8.90
C ASP A 84 -34.89 -6.64 -8.56
N PHE A 85 -34.52 -5.48 -9.11
CA PHE A 85 -33.16 -4.93 -8.97
C PHE A 85 -32.78 -4.51 -7.55
N GLU A 86 -33.76 -4.12 -6.71
CA GLU A 86 -33.52 -3.77 -5.29
C GLU A 86 -33.09 -5.01 -4.50
N VAL A 87 -33.90 -6.08 -4.56
CA VAL A 87 -33.62 -7.36 -3.91
C VAL A 87 -32.32 -7.97 -4.44
N GLY A 88 -32.07 -7.86 -5.75
CA GLY A 88 -30.82 -8.28 -6.36
C GLY A 88 -29.59 -7.54 -5.79
N MET A 89 -29.73 -6.26 -5.46
CA MET A 89 -28.66 -5.45 -4.90
C MET A 89 -28.35 -5.82 -3.44
N GLU A 90 -29.39 -6.00 -2.62
CA GLU A 90 -29.25 -6.48 -1.23
C GLU A 90 -28.56 -7.85 -1.19
N LEU A 91 -29.02 -8.79 -2.02
CA LEU A 91 -28.42 -10.14 -2.12
C LEU A 91 -26.98 -10.09 -2.65
N SER A 92 -26.65 -9.16 -3.54
CA SER A 92 -25.27 -8.98 -4.03
C SER A 92 -24.35 -8.38 -2.97
N GLN A 93 -24.84 -7.49 -2.12
CA GLN A 93 -24.09 -6.97 -0.98
C GLN A 93 -23.87 -8.08 0.06
N LEU A 94 -24.89 -8.90 0.34
CA LEU A 94 -24.75 -10.08 1.18
C LEU A 94 -23.71 -11.07 0.63
N ALA A 95 -23.67 -11.26 -0.69
CA ALA A 95 -22.64 -12.08 -1.32
C ALA A 95 -21.23 -11.51 -1.11
N LEU A 96 -21.05 -10.18 -1.15
CA LEU A 96 -19.75 -9.54 -0.88
C LEU A 96 -19.30 -9.70 0.58
N LEU A 97 -20.22 -9.60 1.54
CA LEU A 97 -19.92 -9.77 2.96
C LEU A 97 -19.38 -11.17 3.27
N ASN A 98 -19.89 -12.19 2.57
CA ASN A 98 -19.50 -13.59 2.75
C ASN A 98 -18.34 -14.01 1.83
N CYS A 99 -17.97 -13.21 0.83
CA CYS A 99 -16.97 -13.59 -0.15
C CYS A 99 -15.55 -13.50 0.46
N PRO A 100 -14.70 -14.52 0.34
CA PRO A 100 -13.32 -14.43 0.80
C PRO A 100 -12.55 -13.37 -0.01
N PRO A 101 -11.69 -12.55 0.63
CA PRO A 101 -11.02 -11.43 -0.04
C PRO A 101 -10.04 -11.86 -1.16
N HIS A 102 -9.53 -13.09 -1.10
CA HIS A 102 -8.64 -13.65 -2.12
C HIS A 102 -9.36 -14.12 -3.38
N LYS A 103 -10.70 -14.23 -3.36
CA LYS A 103 -11.52 -14.60 -4.53
C LYS A 103 -11.84 -13.37 -5.36
N THR A 104 -10.81 -12.66 -5.81
CA THR A 104 -10.91 -11.39 -6.56
C THR A 104 -11.83 -11.48 -7.77
N ASN A 105 -11.74 -12.56 -8.55
CA ASN A 105 -12.63 -12.81 -9.69
C ASN A 105 -14.13 -12.88 -9.30
N ALA A 106 -14.46 -13.44 -8.13
CA ALA A 106 -15.83 -13.50 -7.66
C ALA A 106 -16.31 -12.11 -7.21
N ILE A 107 -15.48 -11.39 -6.45
CA ILE A 107 -15.73 -10.01 -6.03
C ILE A 107 -16.00 -9.12 -7.25
N SER A 108 -15.15 -9.20 -8.28
CA SER A 108 -15.33 -8.44 -9.52
C SER A 108 -16.66 -8.76 -10.20
N LYS A 109 -17.04 -10.04 -10.31
CA LYS A 109 -18.34 -10.43 -10.90
C LYS A 109 -19.53 -9.86 -10.12
N ILE A 110 -19.47 -9.90 -8.79
CA ILE A 110 -20.54 -9.35 -7.93
C ILE A 110 -20.61 -7.83 -8.09
N GLN A 111 -19.47 -7.14 -8.11
CA GLN A 111 -19.41 -5.69 -8.31
C GLN A 111 -19.93 -5.28 -9.70
N THR A 112 -19.59 -6.03 -10.76
CA THR A 112 -20.13 -5.82 -12.10
C THR A 112 -21.66 -5.96 -12.10
N LEU A 113 -22.20 -6.96 -11.41
CA LEU A 113 -23.65 -7.14 -11.29
C LEU A 113 -24.30 -5.95 -10.57
N ILE A 114 -23.70 -5.45 -9.48
CA ILE A 114 -24.17 -4.25 -8.77
C ILE A 114 -24.17 -3.02 -9.69
N ALA A 115 -23.10 -2.81 -10.45
CA ALA A 115 -23.01 -1.70 -11.39
C ALA A 115 -24.12 -1.78 -12.45
N HIS A 116 -24.36 -2.97 -13.01
CA HIS A 116 -25.45 -3.19 -13.96
C HIS A 116 -26.82 -2.86 -13.34
N MET A 117 -27.12 -3.35 -12.14
CA MET A 117 -28.39 -3.06 -11.46
C MET A 117 -28.58 -1.57 -11.18
N LYS A 118 -27.51 -0.86 -10.77
CA LYS A 118 -27.54 0.60 -10.57
C LYS A 118 -27.90 1.34 -11.86
N GLN A 119 -27.35 0.92 -13.00
CA GLN A 119 -27.67 1.49 -14.30
C GLN A 119 -29.12 1.24 -14.71
N GLN A 120 -29.64 0.02 -14.49
CA GLN A 120 -31.03 -0.33 -14.79
C GLN A 120 -32.02 0.52 -13.99
N ARG A 121 -31.73 0.76 -12.70
CA ARG A 121 -32.57 1.62 -11.85
C ARG A 121 -32.62 3.06 -12.30
N ALA A 122 -31.50 3.63 -12.76
CA ALA A 122 -31.45 4.99 -13.27
C ALA A 122 -32.25 5.14 -14.58
N ALA A 123 -32.20 4.13 -15.46
CA ALA A 123 -32.96 4.12 -16.69
C ALA A 123 -34.48 3.99 -16.46
N SER A 124 -34.92 3.26 -15.43
CA SER A 124 -36.35 3.12 -15.10
C SER A 124 -36.98 4.38 -14.49
N THR A 125 -36.19 5.33 -14.00
CA THR A 125 -36.69 6.59 -13.40
C THR A 125 -36.89 7.74 -14.40
N GLU A 126 -36.56 7.53 -15.69
CA GLU A 126 -36.57 8.59 -16.72
C GLU A 126 -37.75 8.46 -17.73
N ASN A 127 -38.81 7.74 -17.36
CA ASN A 127 -39.99 7.46 -18.19
C ASN A 127 -41.28 7.64 -17.38
#